data_AF-A0A067LY39-F1
#
_entry.id   AF-A0A067LY39-F1
#
_cell.length_a   1.000
_cell.length_b   1.000
_cell.length_c   1.000
_cell.angle_alpha   90.00
_cell.angle_beta   90.00
_cell.angle_gamma   90.00
#
_symmetry.space_group_name_H-M   'P 1'
#
loop_
_entity.id
_entity.type
_entity.pdbx_description
1 polymer ?
#
loop_
_entity_poly.entity_id
_entity_poly.type
_entity_poly.pdbx_seq_one_letter_code
_entity_poly.pdbx_strand_id
1 'polypeptide(L)'
;MSHPSWVTIYPLSPVPNCESSRPRVLTYINHNLTNPAYFHSRPDIMNSLNAQVVDIHIGPTKVRAYNLYWEGKSHQNMINKFDSLDLHDLPSLFLGDFNACHCSWAAHPRNHRNAAGTLVRSWIDLNLLRLLNPHRTPTFFNRRRGIRPTCIDLVLANPLLRDICNPQELRCR
;
A
#
# COMPACT_ATOMS: atom_id res chain seq x y z
N MET A 1 -4.26 18.06 -14.66
CA MET A 1 -5.51 18.61 -14.09
C MET A 1 -5.44 18.47 -12.58
N SER A 2 -5.33 19.57 -11.85
CA SER A 2 -5.56 19.60 -10.39
C SER A 2 -6.96 20.14 -10.15
N HIS A 3 -7.78 19.39 -9.41
CA HIS A 3 -9.07 19.89 -8.95
C HIS A 3 -8.81 20.75 -7.69
N PRO A 4 -9.44 21.93 -7.53
CA PRO A 4 -9.12 22.86 -6.44
C PRO A 4 -9.26 22.25 -5.04
N SER A 5 -10.12 21.25 -4.91
CA SER A 5 -10.32 20.53 -3.66
C SER A 5 -9.30 19.43 -3.34
N TRP A 6 -8.31 19.19 -4.21
CA TRP A 6 -7.35 18.09 -4.05
C TRP A 6 -5.92 18.61 -4.08
N VAL A 7 -5.16 18.22 -3.06
CA VAL A 7 -3.72 18.46 -2.96
C VAL A 7 -2.98 17.19 -3.35
N THR A 8 -1.99 17.32 -4.23
CA THR A 8 -1.12 16.21 -4.63
C THR A 8 0.13 16.21 -3.77
N ILE A 9 0.43 15.08 -3.11
CA ILE A 9 1.75 14.84 -2.52
C ILE A 9 2.54 13.99 -3.51
N TYR A 10 3.67 14.51 -3.98
CA TYR A 10 4.58 13.78 -4.84
C TYR A 10 5.51 12.85 -4.02
N PRO A 11 5.87 11.67 -4.55
CA PRO A 11 6.77 10.76 -3.85
C PRO A 11 8.22 11.26 -3.82
N LEU A 12 8.59 12.10 -4.80
CA LEU A 12 9.90 12.71 -4.93
C LEU A 12 9.72 14.23 -5.00
N SER A 13 10.62 14.98 -4.37
CA SER A 13 10.71 16.43 -4.53
C SER A 13 12.19 16.84 -4.59
N PRO A 14 12.68 17.35 -5.74
CA PRO A 14 11.95 17.53 -7.00
C PRO A 14 11.62 16.19 -7.68
N VAL A 15 10.55 16.16 -8.46
CA VAL A 15 10.25 15.02 -9.35
C VAL A 15 11.27 15.06 -10.50
N PRO A 16 12.00 13.98 -10.80
CA PRO A 16 12.99 14.00 -11.87
C PRO A 16 12.33 14.23 -13.24
N ASN A 17 12.90 15.10 -14.05
CA ASN A 17 12.30 15.58 -15.30
C ASN A 17 12.64 14.72 -16.54
N CYS A 18 12.68 13.39 -16.40
CA CYS A 18 12.88 12.50 -17.56
C CYS A 18 11.81 11.40 -17.63
N GLU A 19 11.49 10.94 -18.85
CA GLU A 19 10.40 9.99 -19.07
C GLU A 19 10.60 8.65 -18.37
N SER A 20 11.85 8.21 -18.21
CA SER A 20 12.23 7.01 -17.45
C SER A 20 12.09 7.19 -15.93
N SER A 21 11.79 8.41 -15.46
CA SER A 21 11.69 8.78 -14.04
C SER A 21 10.30 9.28 -13.65
N ARG A 22 9.27 8.88 -14.38
CA ARG A 22 7.88 9.18 -14.02
C ARG A 22 7.48 8.39 -12.77
N PRO A 23 7.01 9.04 -11.69
CA PRO A 23 6.48 8.33 -10.54
C PRO A 23 5.31 7.43 -10.95
N ARG A 24 5.31 6.21 -10.43
CA ARG A 24 4.23 5.22 -10.61
C ARG A 24 3.19 5.27 -9.50
N VAL A 25 3.48 6.00 -8.43
CA VAL A 25 2.58 6.25 -7.31
C VAL A 25 2.42 7.75 -7.07
N LEU A 26 1.22 8.16 -6.70
CA LEU A 26 0.87 9.53 -6.28
C LEU A 26 -0.21 9.44 -5.22
N THR A 27 -0.16 10.34 -4.24
CA THR A 27 -1.20 10.46 -3.21
C THR A 27 -1.95 11.77 -3.39
N TYR A 28 -3.27 11.69 -3.50
CA TYR A 28 -4.18 12.83 -3.56
C TYR A 28 -4.94 12.94 -2.26
N ILE A 29 -4.94 14.13 -1.67
CA ILE A 29 -5.64 14.43 -0.42
C ILE A 29 -6.72 15.45 -0.70
N ASN A 30 -7.93 15.17 -0.24
CA ASN A 30 -8.99 16.17 -0.27
C ASN A 30 -8.68 17.26 0.76
N HIS A 31 -8.57 18.51 0.33
CA HIS A 31 -8.29 19.68 1.19
C HIS A 31 -9.28 19.84 2.34
N ASN A 32 -10.52 19.36 2.20
CA ASN A 32 -11.52 19.40 3.26
C ASN A 32 -11.15 18.51 4.45
N LEU A 33 -10.19 17.59 4.26
CA LEU A 33 -9.69 16.70 5.30
C LEU A 33 -8.44 17.27 5.99
N THR A 34 -7.79 18.31 5.44
CA THR A 34 -6.51 18.83 5.98
C THR A 34 -6.66 19.68 7.24
N ASN A 35 -7.87 19.78 7.78
CA ASN A 35 -8.14 20.31 9.11
C ASN A 35 -9.28 19.46 9.72
N PRO A 36 -9.02 18.66 10.77
CA PRO A 36 -7.84 18.67 11.65
C PRO A 36 -6.70 17.73 11.23
N ALA A 37 -6.76 17.06 10.07
CA ALA A 37 -5.74 16.08 9.71
C ALA A 37 -4.52 16.72 9.05
N TYR A 38 -3.33 16.25 9.40
CA TYR A 38 -2.07 16.67 8.80
C TYR A 38 -1.39 15.49 8.10
N PHE A 39 -0.86 15.75 6.89
CA PHE A 39 -0.26 14.73 6.04
C PHE A 39 1.19 15.11 5.74
N HIS A 40 2.12 14.21 6.04
CA HIS A 40 3.54 14.46 5.91
C HIS A 40 4.22 13.39 5.06
N SER A 41 4.78 13.79 3.92
CA SER A 41 5.59 12.89 3.09
C SER A 41 6.87 12.49 3.82
N ARG A 42 7.25 11.20 3.74
CA ARG A 42 8.42 10.61 4.39
C ARG A 42 9.43 10.02 3.38
N PRO A 43 10.07 10.87 2.55
CA PRO A 43 11.08 10.40 1.60
C PRO A 43 12.32 9.83 2.29
N ASP A 44 12.57 10.21 3.54
CA ASP A 44 13.63 9.66 4.39
C ASP A 44 13.45 8.16 4.69
N ILE A 45 12.20 7.66 4.71
CA ILE A 45 11.89 6.24 4.84
C ILE A 45 11.95 5.55 3.48
N MET A 46 11.32 6.15 2.47
CA MET A 46 11.30 5.57 1.14
C MET A 46 11.25 6.66 0.06
N ASN A 47 12.40 6.90 -0.55
CA ASN A 47 12.53 7.78 -1.70
C ASN A 47 12.50 6.95 -2.99
N SER A 48 11.32 6.74 -3.59
CA SER A 48 11.18 5.86 -4.76
C SER A 48 10.13 6.33 -5.76
N LEU A 49 10.36 6.03 -7.04
CA LEU A 49 9.34 6.19 -8.08
C LEU A 49 8.17 5.19 -7.93
N ASN A 50 8.42 4.08 -7.25
CA ASN A 50 7.47 2.96 -7.12
C ASN A 50 6.81 2.90 -5.75
N ALA A 51 7.15 3.82 -4.84
CA ALA A 51 6.61 3.81 -3.50
C ALA A 51 6.65 5.19 -2.87
N GLN A 52 5.64 5.48 -2.06
CA GLN A 52 5.51 6.70 -1.30
C GLN A 52 5.10 6.38 0.12
N VAL A 53 5.72 7.05 1.09
CA VAL A 53 5.34 6.96 2.50
C VAL A 53 4.76 8.30 2.94
N VAL A 54 3.59 8.26 3.55
CA VAL A 54 2.92 9.42 4.11
C VAL A 54 2.51 9.12 5.54
N ASP A 55 2.98 9.93 6.49
CA ASP A 55 2.45 9.93 7.85
C ASP A 55 1.17 10.78 7.88
N ILE A 56 0.08 10.23 8.39
CA ILE A 56 -1.24 10.84 8.55
C ILE A 56 -1.48 11.05 10.03
N HIS A 57 -1.72 12.30 10.44
CA HIS A 57 -2.00 12.67 11.81
C HIS A 57 -3.45 13.17 11.89
N ILE A 58 -4.26 12.60 12.76
CA ILE A 58 -5.65 13.00 13.01
C ILE A 58 -5.81 13.15 14.53
N GLY A 59 -5.76 14.39 15.02
CA GLY A 59 -5.70 14.64 16.47
C GLY A 59 -4.47 13.94 17.10
N PRO A 60 -4.64 13.10 18.14
CA PRO A 60 -3.52 12.38 18.77
C PRO A 60 -3.08 11.14 17.97
N THR A 61 -3.86 10.72 16.98
CA THR A 61 -3.62 9.48 16.25
C THR A 61 -2.65 9.70 15.10
N LYS A 62 -1.60 8.89 15.02
CA LYS A 62 -0.65 8.85 13.91
C LYS A 62 -0.71 7.50 13.22
N VAL A 63 -0.90 7.51 11.91
CA VAL A 63 -0.92 6.33 11.03
C VAL A 63 0.05 6.54 9.89
N ARG A 64 0.78 5.51 9.47
CA ARG A 64 1.63 5.56 8.28
C ARG A 64 0.97 4.84 7.11
N ALA A 65 0.93 5.49 5.96
CA ALA A 65 0.46 4.90 4.72
C ALA A 65 1.64 4.68 3.77
N TYR A 66 1.79 3.44 3.30
CA TYR A 66 2.70 3.05 2.23
C TYR A 66 1.88 2.85 0.95
N ASN A 67 2.02 3.76 0.00
CA ASN A 67 1.42 3.67 -1.33
C ASN A 67 2.44 3.05 -2.29
N LEU A 68 2.14 1.86 -2.81
CA LEU A 68 3.11 0.95 -3.42
C LEU A 68 2.72 0.54 -4.83
N TYR A 69 3.73 0.46 -5.68
CA TYR A 69 3.66 -0.18 -6.99
C TYR A 69 4.78 -1.21 -7.08
N TRP A 70 4.42 -2.49 -7.02
CA TRP A 70 5.37 -3.58 -7.14
C TRP A 70 5.51 -3.96 -8.61
N GLU A 71 6.72 -3.86 -9.13
CA GLU A 71 6.99 -4.24 -10.51
C GLU A 71 7.32 -5.74 -10.58
N GLY A 72 6.76 -6.42 -11.58
CA GLY A 72 6.82 -7.88 -11.75
C GLY A 72 8.20 -8.52 -11.50
N LYS A 73 9.29 -7.90 -11.98
CA LYS A 73 10.65 -8.45 -11.87
C LYS A 73 11.41 -8.02 -10.61
N SER A 74 10.87 -7.09 -9.80
CA SER A 74 11.59 -6.44 -8.70
C SER A 74 10.93 -6.60 -7.33
N HIS A 75 10.02 -7.57 -7.18
CA HIS A 75 9.37 -7.91 -5.91
C HIS A 75 10.38 -8.11 -4.77
N GLN A 76 11.46 -8.86 -5.02
CA GLN A 76 12.50 -9.08 -4.01
C GLN A 76 13.19 -7.77 -3.60
N ASN A 77 13.42 -6.85 -4.54
CA ASN A 77 14.04 -5.57 -4.22
C ASN A 77 13.14 -4.71 -3.32
N MET A 78 11.82 -4.78 -3.49
CA MET A 78 10.88 -4.11 -2.61
C MET A 78 10.88 -4.75 -1.22
N ILE A 79 10.88 -6.09 -1.14
CA ILE A 79 10.99 -6.82 0.14
C ILE A 79 12.27 -6.45 0.87
N ASN A 80 13.43 -6.48 0.21
CA ASN A 80 14.71 -6.12 0.82
C ASN A 80 14.70 -4.69 1.40
N LYS A 81 13.99 -3.75 0.76
CA LYS A 81 13.80 -2.40 1.32
C LYS A 81 12.95 -2.44 2.59
N PHE A 82 11.87 -3.21 2.60
CA PHE A 82 11.05 -3.36 3.79
C PHE A 82 11.76 -4.10 4.93
N ASP A 83 12.62 -5.07 4.63
CA ASP A 83 13.40 -5.80 5.65
C ASP A 83 14.37 -4.90 6.41
N SER A 84 14.76 -3.74 5.85
CA SER A 84 15.55 -2.72 6.55
C SER A 84 14.73 -1.76 7.42
N LEU A 85 13.40 -1.88 7.43
CA LEU A 85 12.50 -0.98 8.14
C LEU A 85 11.84 -1.72 9.31
N ASP A 86 11.61 -1.00 10.41
CA ASP A 86 10.69 -1.47 11.44
C ASP A 86 9.24 -1.16 11.02
N LEU A 87 8.54 -2.20 10.53
CA LEU A 87 7.14 -2.10 10.12
C LEU A 87 6.15 -2.02 11.29
N HIS A 88 6.64 -2.15 12.52
CA HIS A 88 5.86 -2.13 13.75
C HIS A 88 6.19 -0.91 14.63
N ASP A 89 6.92 0.09 14.12
CA ASP A 89 7.14 1.38 14.79
C ASP A 89 5.83 2.20 14.91
N LEU A 90 4.96 2.13 13.89
CA LEU A 90 3.69 2.84 13.86
C LEU A 90 2.55 1.98 13.30
N PRO A 91 1.30 2.25 13.70
CA PRO A 91 0.11 1.78 12.99
C PRO A 91 0.21 2.10 11.50
N SER A 92 0.16 1.06 10.66
CA SER A 92 0.52 1.20 9.25
C SER A 92 -0.46 0.51 8.30
N LEU A 93 -0.73 1.17 7.18
CA LEU A 93 -1.43 0.65 6.01
C LEU A 93 -0.46 0.50 4.85
N PHE A 94 -0.50 -0.63 4.16
CA PHE A 94 0.21 -0.87 2.91
C PHE A 94 -0.82 -1.08 1.82
N LEU A 95 -0.79 -0.24 0.79
CA LEU A 95 -1.80 -0.22 -0.24
C LEU A 95 -1.20 0.03 -1.62
N GLY A 96 -1.82 -0.53 -2.65
CA GLY A 96 -1.49 -0.25 -4.04
C GLY A 96 -1.45 -1.52 -4.89
N ASP A 97 -0.79 -1.44 -6.05
CA ASP A 97 -0.70 -2.53 -7.02
C ASP A 97 0.51 -3.41 -6.69
N PHE A 98 0.24 -4.64 -6.26
CA PHE A 98 1.28 -5.61 -5.91
C PHE A 98 1.68 -6.47 -7.12
N ASN A 99 0.98 -6.43 -8.26
CA ASN A 99 1.24 -7.29 -9.43
C ASN A 99 1.44 -8.79 -9.09
N ALA A 100 0.81 -9.26 -8.01
CA ALA A 100 1.06 -10.56 -7.42
C ALA A 100 -0.25 -11.35 -7.31
N CYS A 101 -0.22 -12.61 -7.74
CA CYS A 101 -1.39 -13.50 -7.73
C CYS A 101 -1.18 -14.63 -6.72
N HIS A 102 -2.05 -14.70 -5.72
CA HIS A 102 -2.05 -15.78 -4.72
C HIS A 102 -3.48 -16.20 -4.36
N CYS A 103 -3.65 -17.45 -3.90
CA CYS A 103 -4.98 -17.97 -3.57
C CYS A 103 -5.64 -17.24 -2.41
N SER A 104 -4.86 -16.69 -1.47
CA SER A 104 -5.38 -15.99 -0.28
C SER A 104 -6.15 -14.71 -0.59
N TRP A 105 -5.94 -14.13 -1.78
CA TRP A 105 -6.66 -12.94 -2.26
C TRP A 105 -7.23 -13.14 -3.66
N ALA A 106 -7.30 -14.37 -4.16
CA ALA A 106 -7.74 -14.63 -5.53
C ALA A 106 -9.22 -14.25 -5.72
N ALA A 107 -9.50 -13.46 -6.77
CA ALA A 107 -10.85 -13.16 -7.21
C ALA A 107 -11.63 -14.41 -7.68
N HIS A 108 -10.91 -15.44 -8.14
CA HIS A 108 -11.50 -16.69 -8.62
C HIS A 108 -10.60 -17.88 -8.29
N PRO A 109 -11.13 -19.07 -7.93
CA PRO A 109 -10.31 -20.22 -7.50
C PRO A 109 -9.29 -20.72 -8.53
N ARG A 110 -9.60 -20.51 -9.83
CA ARG A 110 -8.70 -20.84 -10.96
C ARG A 110 -7.68 -19.76 -11.27
N ASN A 111 -7.65 -18.64 -10.56
CA ASN A 111 -6.59 -17.67 -10.75
C ASN A 111 -5.29 -18.28 -10.23
N HIS A 112 -4.34 -18.45 -11.13
CA HIS A 112 -3.09 -19.14 -10.84
C HIS A 112 -2.22 -18.36 -9.87
N ARG A 113 -1.48 -19.08 -9.03
CA ARG A 113 -0.38 -18.50 -8.24
C ARG A 113 0.77 -18.15 -9.17
N ASN A 114 1.46 -17.05 -8.92
CA ASN A 114 2.76 -16.75 -9.54
C ASN A 114 3.86 -16.66 -8.46
N ALA A 115 5.12 -16.70 -8.87
CA ALA A 115 6.26 -16.62 -7.93
C ALA A 115 6.21 -15.36 -7.07
N ALA A 116 5.80 -14.23 -7.66
CA ALA A 116 5.56 -12.97 -6.96
C ALA A 116 4.52 -13.11 -5.83
N GLY A 117 3.40 -13.80 -6.08
CA GLY A 117 2.37 -14.07 -5.09
C GLY A 117 2.87 -14.86 -3.90
N THR A 118 3.75 -15.84 -4.12
CA THR A 118 4.39 -16.58 -3.03
C THR A 118 5.31 -15.68 -2.21
N LEU A 119 6.14 -14.85 -2.86
CA LEU A 119 7.03 -13.91 -2.16
C LEU A 119 6.24 -12.90 -1.31
N VAL A 120 5.22 -12.28 -1.90
CA VAL A 120 4.35 -11.32 -1.19
C VAL A 120 3.63 -12.02 -0.04
N ARG A 121 3.16 -13.25 -0.23
CA ARG A 121 2.50 -14.00 0.86
C ARG A 121 3.47 -14.27 2.01
N SER A 122 4.69 -14.73 1.73
CA SER A 122 5.70 -14.96 2.76
C SER A 122 6.05 -13.67 3.51
N TRP A 123 6.20 -12.55 2.79
CA TRP A 123 6.44 -11.24 3.41
C TRP A 123 5.28 -10.80 4.31
N ILE A 124 4.03 -11.01 3.89
CA ILE A 124 2.83 -10.76 4.71
C ILE A 124 2.89 -11.58 6.01
N ASP A 125 3.20 -12.87 5.91
CA ASP A 125 3.23 -13.79 7.06
C ASP A 125 4.34 -13.45 8.05
N LEU A 126 5.56 -13.17 7.55
CA LEU A 126 6.70 -12.80 8.37
C LEU A 126 6.49 -11.51 9.17
N ASN A 127 5.77 -10.55 8.59
CA ASN A 127 5.49 -9.25 9.20
C ASN A 127 4.12 -9.19 9.89
N LEU A 128 3.45 -10.34 10.06
CA LEU A 128 2.15 -10.47 10.72
C LEU A 128 1.10 -9.50 10.13
N LEU A 129 1.18 -9.23 8.83
CA LEU A 129 0.29 -8.29 8.17
C LEU A 129 -1.07 -8.95 7.91
N ARG A 130 -2.13 -8.17 8.10
CA ARG A 130 -3.49 -8.61 7.82
C ARG A 130 -3.94 -8.10 6.46
N LEU A 131 -4.44 -9.01 5.63
CA LEU A 131 -5.14 -8.67 4.40
C LEU A 131 -6.53 -8.09 4.70
N LEU A 132 -6.80 -6.91 4.17
CA LEU A 132 -8.08 -6.20 4.32
C LEU A 132 -8.98 -6.28 3.08
N ASN A 133 -8.47 -6.81 1.96
CA ASN A 133 -9.24 -7.00 0.75
C ASN A 133 -10.52 -7.81 1.01
N PRO A 134 -11.66 -7.41 0.42
CA PRO A 134 -12.85 -8.25 0.39
C PRO A 134 -12.56 -9.57 -0.32
N HIS A 135 -13.12 -10.65 0.21
CA HIS A 135 -12.90 -11.98 -0.35
C HIS A 135 -13.51 -12.10 -1.76
N ARG A 136 -12.70 -12.60 -2.71
CA ARG A 136 -13.08 -12.88 -4.11
C ARG A 136 -13.50 -11.66 -4.94
N THR A 137 -13.07 -10.46 -4.59
CA THR A 137 -13.33 -9.25 -5.39
C THR A 137 -12.16 -8.98 -6.35
N PRO A 138 -12.39 -8.92 -7.68
CA PRO A 138 -11.36 -8.54 -8.64
C PRO A 138 -11.06 -7.04 -8.58
N THR A 139 -9.79 -6.70 -8.80
CA THR A 139 -9.31 -5.31 -8.92
C THR A 139 -8.78 -5.01 -10.31
N PHE A 140 -8.46 -6.05 -11.08
CA PHE A 140 -7.96 -5.94 -12.44
C PHE A 140 -8.77 -6.80 -13.44
N PHE A 141 -9.18 -6.17 -14.53
CA PHE A 141 -9.92 -6.81 -15.63
C PHE A 141 -9.10 -6.75 -16.90
N ASN A 142 -8.53 -7.90 -17.29
CA ASN A 142 -7.76 -7.97 -18.53
C ASN A 142 -8.71 -7.85 -19.74
N ARG A 143 -8.35 -7.02 -20.72
CA ARG A 143 -9.15 -6.81 -21.94
C ARG A 143 -9.10 -7.99 -22.92
N ARG A 144 -8.14 -8.91 -22.77
CA ARG A 144 -8.01 -10.09 -23.63
C ARG A 144 -9.09 -11.12 -23.28
N ARG A 145 -9.82 -11.57 -24.30
CA ARG A 145 -10.86 -12.61 -24.16
C ARG A 145 -10.27 -13.88 -23.53
N GLY A 146 -11.03 -14.49 -22.62
CA GLY A 146 -10.66 -15.74 -21.94
C GLY A 146 -9.74 -15.56 -20.73
N ILE A 147 -9.17 -14.37 -20.51
CA ILE A 147 -8.42 -14.08 -19.28
C ILE A 147 -9.40 -13.72 -18.17
N ARG A 148 -9.27 -14.40 -17.02
CA ARG A 148 -10.13 -14.16 -15.86
C ARG A 148 -9.71 -12.87 -15.13
N PRO A 149 -10.66 -12.13 -14.56
CA PRO A 149 -10.35 -11.01 -13.67
C PRO A 149 -9.49 -11.46 -12.49
N THR A 150 -8.54 -10.63 -12.07
CA THR A 150 -7.60 -10.89 -10.98
C THR A 150 -7.70 -9.84 -9.88
N CYS A 151 -7.21 -10.18 -8.68
CA CYS A 151 -6.98 -9.23 -7.60
C CYS A 151 -5.47 -9.09 -7.46
N ILE A 152 -4.96 -7.90 -7.78
CA ILE A 152 -3.54 -7.56 -7.70
C ILE A 152 -3.30 -6.30 -6.87
N ASP A 153 -4.35 -5.50 -6.67
CA ASP A 153 -4.31 -4.36 -5.76
C ASP A 153 -4.65 -4.85 -4.36
N LEU A 154 -3.74 -4.66 -3.41
CA LEU A 154 -3.89 -5.15 -2.04
C LEU A 154 -3.97 -3.98 -1.07
N VAL A 155 -4.68 -4.21 0.03
CA VAL A 155 -4.69 -3.37 1.22
C VAL A 155 -4.36 -4.27 2.40
N LEU A 156 -3.27 -3.93 3.08
CA LEU A 156 -2.74 -4.65 4.23
C LEU A 156 -2.62 -3.70 5.42
N ALA A 157 -2.80 -4.23 6.62
CA ALA A 157 -2.57 -3.51 7.86
C ALA A 157 -1.59 -4.26 8.74
N ASN A 158 -0.72 -3.53 9.43
CA ASN A 158 0.05 -4.13 10.52
C ASN A 158 -0.83 -4.32 11.78
N PRO A 159 -0.38 -5.12 12.76
CA PRO A 159 -1.15 -5.39 13.97
C PRO A 159 -1.56 -4.14 14.76
N LEU A 160 -0.69 -3.13 14.82
CA LEU A 160 -0.93 -1.90 15.60
C LEU A 160 -2.13 -1.08 15.11
N LEU A 161 -2.46 -1.16 13.82
CA LEU A 161 -3.63 -0.45 13.29
C LEU A 161 -4.95 -1.01 13.85
N ARG A 162 -4.99 -2.29 14.18
CA ARG A 162 -6.18 -2.92 14.78
C ARG A 162 -6.54 -2.27 16.11
N ASP A 163 -5.53 -2.01 16.94
CA ASP A 163 -5.72 -1.49 18.30
C ASP A 163 -6.35 -0.09 18.29
N ILE A 164 -6.12 0.66 17.22
CA ILE A 164 -6.72 1.98 17.00
C ILE A 164 -8.14 1.87 16.46
N CYS A 165 -8.41 0.93 15.54
CA CYS A 165 -9.74 0.78 14.96
C CYS A 165 -10.73 0.08 15.90
N ASN A 166 -10.26 -0.68 16.89
CA ASN A 166 -11.08 -1.36 17.90
C ASN A 166 -10.57 -1.10 19.34
N PRO A 167 -10.75 0.11 19.90
CA PRO A 167 -10.23 0.48 21.22
C PRO A 167 -10.89 -0.26 22.40
N GLN A 168 -11.90 -1.10 22.17
CA GLN A 168 -12.66 -1.80 23.22
C GLN A 168 -11.95 -3.03 23.80
N GLU A 169 -10.91 -3.57 23.18
CA GLU A 169 -10.16 -4.73 23.71
C GLU A 169 -9.02 -4.35 24.70
N LEU A 170 -8.71 -3.06 24.84
CA LEU A 170 -7.62 -2.57 25.73
C LEU A 170 -8.09 -2.13 27.13
N ARG A 171 -9.38 -2.32 27.47
CA ARG A 171 -9.94 -1.92 28.79
C ARG A 171 -10.06 -3.06 29.81
N CYS A 172 -9.39 -4.19 29.59
CA CYS A 172 -9.32 -5.28 30.57
C CYS A 172 -7.88 -5.78 30.74
N ARG A 173 -7.02 -4.96 31.34
CA ARG A 173 -5.85 -5.39 32.11
C ARG A 173 -5.64 -4.46 33.29
#